data_AF-A0A844GEE4-F1
#
_entry.id   AF-A0A844GEE4-F1
#
_cell.length_a   1.000
_cell.length_b   1.000
_cell.length_c   1.000
_cell.angle_alpha   90.00
_cell.angle_beta   90.00
_cell.angle_gamma   90.00
#
_symmetry.space_group_name_H-M   'P 1'
#
loop_
_entity.id
_entity.type
_entity.pdbx_description
1 polymer ?
#
loop_
_entity_poly.entity_id
_entity_poly.type
_entity_poly.pdbx_seq_one_letter_code
_entity_poly.pdbx_strand_id
1 'polypeptide(L)'
;MENMKKKLTAFLAVICCILACLALPGTVKAATSVKPGTVKMVSVEADECSNTIRIIWNKTTNATSYVVYLREASGGKWQKAGSMKSSERGCQITYQPGVNFQVGKEYACTVKAYNKNSKKYGNYDKKGVKFTILPETVKISGISMDKEKTGVKIAWKKSDRSEITRGNYCHIYRKQNGKWKKIGSVKSSVTTYTDTEFEPGKVNTYTVRTYNSKTKTRGNYDKNGISIDLQKKTPAIVYNNPSRLVLLKGKTTTYYKSNSSVKWYSGNKKVVQVTASGKNAYKLKAVKEGTAVITMKVGNQVQTFTVIVASGNDYINKWVQNMARDIRMTTSNKETQLLLVSRYFVGDFSYANVYDMKTVIASQKGNCYSAGQVMVKVYQALGFKAKLRSAIHDNPKRYPQNMIMGSDHYNVEVVVNGSTYYLDASPEAHLVYLSSKTEVLEAYTDLMGNGWTRIQ
;
A
#
# COMPACT_ATOMS: atom_id res chain seq x y z
N MET A 1 17.48 -45.69 -44.31
CA MET A 1 16.65 -46.82 -44.78
C MET A 1 16.42 -47.79 -43.61
N GLU A 2 15.66 -47.46 -42.57
CA GLU A 2 14.42 -46.68 -42.48
C GLU A 2 13.18 -47.38 -43.09
N ASN A 3 12.63 -48.30 -42.30
CA ASN A 3 11.19 -48.58 -42.09
C ASN A 3 11.16 -49.68 -41.01
N MET A 4 10.96 -49.43 -39.71
CA MET A 4 10.08 -48.48 -39.02
C MET A 4 8.59 -48.79 -39.20
N LYS A 5 7.86 -48.94 -38.08
CA LYS A 5 6.43 -49.33 -37.91
C LYS A 5 6.20 -50.86 -37.99
N LYS A 6 5.85 -51.59 -36.91
CA LYS A 6 4.89 -51.28 -35.83
C LYS A 6 5.15 -52.01 -34.49
N LYS A 7 5.01 -51.27 -33.38
CA LYS A 7 4.48 -51.68 -32.05
C LYS A 7 5.20 -52.76 -31.20
N LEU A 8 6.11 -52.27 -30.36
CA LEU A 8 6.28 -52.62 -28.93
C LEU A 8 4.91 -52.60 -28.19
N THR A 9 4.62 -53.26 -27.05
CA THR A 9 5.40 -54.01 -26.00
C THR A 9 4.40 -55.04 -25.41
N ALA A 10 4.66 -56.35 -25.18
CA ALA A 10 5.54 -57.02 -24.19
C ALA A 10 5.28 -56.61 -22.71
N PHE A 11 5.40 -57.42 -21.65
CA PHE A 11 5.70 -58.86 -21.37
C PHE A 11 5.42 -59.08 -19.84
N LEU A 12 5.21 -60.23 -19.18
CA LEU A 12 4.85 -61.65 -19.48
C LEU A 12 4.30 -62.26 -18.14
N ALA A 13 3.88 -63.54 -18.05
CA ALA A 13 3.42 -64.18 -16.80
C ALA A 13 3.68 -65.71 -16.70
N VAL A 14 3.83 -66.23 -15.45
CA VAL A 14 3.98 -67.68 -15.05
C VAL A 14 5.32 -68.30 -15.58
N ILE A 15 5.94 -69.44 -15.21
CA ILE A 15 5.72 -70.70 -14.44
C ILE A 15 7.10 -71.12 -13.82
N CYS A 16 7.31 -71.97 -12.79
CA CYS A 16 6.68 -72.32 -11.49
C CYS A 16 7.57 -73.42 -10.80
N CYS A 17 7.23 -73.88 -9.57
CA CYS A 17 7.86 -75.00 -8.81
C CYS A 17 9.33 -74.74 -8.32
N ILE A 18 9.90 -75.37 -7.26
CA ILE A 18 9.42 -76.45 -6.36
C ILE A 18 10.05 -76.37 -4.92
N LEU A 19 9.42 -77.02 -3.93
CA LEU A 19 9.89 -77.46 -2.58
C LEU A 19 10.82 -76.60 -1.68
N ALA A 20 10.32 -76.30 -0.48
CA ALA A 20 10.93 -76.74 0.80
C ALA A 20 9.92 -76.60 1.97
N CYS A 21 9.85 -77.57 2.88
CA CYS A 21 8.95 -77.52 4.05
C CYS A 21 9.70 -77.14 5.33
N LEU A 22 9.26 -76.07 6.01
CA LEU A 22 9.57 -75.81 7.42
C LEU A 22 8.34 -75.23 8.12
N ALA A 23 7.55 -76.12 8.72
CA ALA A 23 6.38 -75.74 9.51
C ALA A 23 6.82 -75.26 10.91
N LEU A 24 7.21 -73.99 11.01
CA LEU A 24 7.28 -73.33 12.31
C LEU A 24 5.89 -73.36 12.98
N PRO A 25 5.78 -73.61 14.29
CA PRO A 25 4.53 -73.45 15.03
C PRO A 25 4.18 -71.96 15.10
N GLY A 26 3.51 -71.48 14.05
CA GLY A 26 3.02 -70.12 13.96
C GLY A 26 2.06 -69.88 15.11
N THR A 27 2.52 -69.16 16.15
CA THR A 27 1.70 -68.86 17.32
C THR A 27 0.46 -68.12 16.88
N VAL A 28 -0.67 -68.84 16.84
CA VAL A 28 -1.96 -68.28 16.49
C VAL A 28 -2.38 -67.37 17.64
N LYS A 29 -1.87 -66.13 17.64
CA LYS A 29 -2.33 -65.09 18.56
C LYS A 29 -3.82 -64.94 18.32
N ALA A 30 -4.60 -65.58 19.20
CA ALA A 30 -6.05 -65.58 19.16
C ALA A 30 -6.50 -64.15 18.94
N ALA A 31 -7.19 -63.91 17.82
CA ALA A 31 -7.51 -62.57 17.36
C ALA A 31 -8.54 -61.96 18.30
N THR A 32 -8.05 -61.38 19.42
CA THR A 32 -8.87 -60.84 20.49
C THR A 32 -9.92 -59.95 19.86
N SER A 33 -11.18 -60.22 20.17
CA SER A 33 -12.33 -59.77 19.37
C SER A 33 -12.68 -58.29 19.59
N VAL A 34 -11.65 -57.48 19.87
CA VAL A 34 -11.71 -56.12 20.37
C VAL A 34 -12.27 -55.22 19.29
N LYS A 35 -13.30 -54.48 19.70
CA LYS A 35 -13.92 -53.42 18.91
C LYS A 35 -13.01 -52.19 18.93
N PRO A 36 -12.79 -51.49 17.80
CA PRO A 36 -12.09 -50.21 17.82
C PRO A 36 -12.75 -49.21 18.76
N GLY A 37 -11.95 -48.35 19.38
CA GLY A 37 -12.45 -47.22 20.16
C GLY A 37 -13.25 -46.22 19.31
N THR A 38 -13.93 -45.29 19.97
CA THR A 38 -14.58 -44.16 19.29
C THR A 38 -13.51 -43.21 18.74
N VAL A 39 -13.69 -42.70 17.52
CA VAL A 39 -12.80 -41.68 16.95
C VAL A 39 -13.25 -40.29 17.44
N LYS A 40 -12.33 -39.53 18.05
CA LYS A 40 -12.57 -38.12 18.40
C LYS A 40 -12.14 -37.24 17.23
N MET A 41 -13.11 -36.60 16.58
CA MET A 41 -12.85 -35.58 15.55
C MET A 41 -12.11 -34.37 16.15
N VAL A 42 -11.28 -33.72 15.34
CA VAL A 42 -10.55 -32.50 15.70
C VAL A 42 -11.08 -31.32 14.91
N SER A 43 -11.10 -31.41 13.57
CA SER A 43 -11.75 -30.41 12.72
C SER A 43 -12.18 -30.99 11.36
N VAL A 44 -13.09 -30.28 10.70
CA VAL A 44 -13.56 -30.54 9.33
C VAL A 44 -13.73 -29.18 8.66
N GLU A 45 -12.86 -28.89 7.70
CA GLU A 45 -12.71 -27.57 7.07
C GLU A 45 -12.86 -27.74 5.55
N ALA A 46 -13.80 -27.04 4.92
CA ALA A 46 -13.88 -26.96 3.46
C ALA A 46 -13.11 -25.73 2.99
N ASP A 47 -12.13 -25.92 2.11
CA ASP A 47 -11.30 -24.87 1.52
C ASP A 47 -11.97 -24.35 0.23
N GLU A 48 -12.41 -23.09 0.26
CA GLU A 48 -13.03 -22.44 -0.89
C GLU A 48 -12.04 -21.91 -1.96
N CYS A 49 -10.73 -22.10 -1.80
CA CYS A 49 -9.72 -21.85 -2.82
C CYS A 49 -9.30 -23.14 -3.54
N SER A 50 -9.04 -24.24 -2.82
CA SER A 50 -8.57 -25.51 -3.41
C SER A 50 -9.66 -26.53 -3.75
N ASN A 51 -10.93 -26.25 -3.45
CA ASN A 51 -12.05 -27.20 -3.60
C ASN A 51 -11.78 -28.54 -2.89
N THR A 52 -11.28 -28.49 -1.66
CA THR A 52 -11.00 -29.68 -0.84
C THR A 52 -11.67 -29.60 0.53
N ILE A 53 -11.88 -30.75 1.16
CA ILE A 53 -12.35 -30.88 2.54
C ILE A 53 -11.21 -31.51 3.35
N ARG A 54 -10.63 -30.75 4.27
CA ARG A 54 -9.60 -31.20 5.21
C ARG A 54 -10.27 -31.74 6.46
N ILE A 55 -9.92 -32.95 6.85
CA ILE A 55 -10.58 -33.72 7.90
C ILE A 55 -9.51 -34.21 8.86
N ILE A 56 -9.66 -33.96 10.17
CA ILE A 56 -8.65 -34.27 11.19
C ILE A 56 -9.31 -35.01 12.36
N TRP A 57 -8.62 -36.03 12.89
CA TRP A 57 -9.08 -36.82 14.03
C TRP A 57 -7.93 -37.33 14.90
N ASN A 58 -8.21 -37.52 16.18
CA ASN A 58 -7.31 -38.23 17.08
C ASN A 58 -7.37 -39.74 16.82
N LYS A 59 -6.21 -40.41 16.96
CA LYS A 59 -6.16 -41.88 16.91
C LYS A 59 -6.95 -42.49 18.07
N THR A 60 -7.45 -43.70 17.85
CA THR A 60 -8.18 -44.47 18.85
C THR A 60 -7.65 -45.89 18.95
N THR A 61 -7.93 -46.58 20.05
CA THR A 61 -7.39 -47.92 20.32
C THR A 61 -7.95 -48.97 19.34
N ASN A 62 -7.14 -49.99 19.07
CA ASN A 62 -7.50 -51.17 18.26
C ASN A 62 -7.92 -50.87 16.80
N ALA A 63 -7.60 -49.68 16.27
CA ALA A 63 -7.84 -49.32 14.87
C ALA A 63 -6.72 -49.84 13.95
N THR A 64 -7.06 -50.58 12.89
CA THR A 64 -6.14 -50.92 11.79
C THR A 64 -6.32 -50.01 10.58
N SER A 65 -7.48 -49.36 10.45
CA SER A 65 -7.75 -48.30 9.49
C SER A 65 -8.85 -47.35 10.01
N TYR A 66 -8.96 -46.20 9.36
CA TYR A 66 -10.04 -45.23 9.56
C TYR A 66 -10.87 -45.12 8.29
N VAL A 67 -12.19 -45.01 8.41
CA VAL A 67 -13.13 -44.90 7.28
C VAL A 67 -13.94 -43.62 7.46
N VAL A 68 -13.84 -42.74 6.46
CA VAL A 68 -14.47 -41.42 6.47
C VAL A 68 -15.86 -41.54 5.86
N TYR A 69 -16.86 -40.94 6.51
CA TYR A 69 -18.23 -40.84 6.03
C TYR A 69 -18.72 -39.40 5.98
N LEU A 70 -19.51 -39.10 4.96
CA LEU A 70 -20.16 -37.80 4.74
C LEU A 70 -21.67 -38.00 4.55
N ARG A 71 -22.45 -36.96 4.83
CA ARG A 71 -23.89 -36.85 4.49
C ARG A 71 -24.31 -35.39 4.43
N GLU A 72 -25.51 -35.13 3.94
CA GLU A 72 -26.15 -33.81 4.11
C GLU A 72 -26.57 -33.62 5.58
N ALA A 73 -26.42 -32.42 6.12
CA ALA A 73 -26.73 -32.16 7.53
C ALA A 73 -28.24 -32.13 7.83
N SER A 74 -29.07 -31.90 6.79
CA SER A 74 -30.54 -31.95 6.84
C SER A 74 -31.10 -33.38 6.93
N GLY A 75 -30.30 -34.42 6.66
CA GLY A 75 -30.74 -35.82 6.72
C GLY A 75 -30.06 -36.71 5.69
N GLY A 76 -30.47 -37.98 5.66
CA GLY A 76 -29.98 -38.98 4.70
C GLY A 76 -28.95 -39.97 5.27
N LYS A 77 -28.58 -40.94 4.43
CA LYS A 77 -27.67 -42.05 4.77
C LYS A 77 -26.20 -41.59 4.72
N TRP A 78 -25.39 -42.10 5.65
CA TRP A 78 -23.93 -41.87 5.66
C TRP A 78 -23.27 -42.57 4.46
N GLN A 79 -22.70 -41.80 3.54
CA GLN A 79 -21.94 -42.30 2.39
C GLN A 79 -20.45 -42.41 2.74
N LYS A 80 -19.79 -43.48 2.29
CA LYS A 80 -18.34 -43.67 2.48
C LYS A 80 -17.59 -42.75 1.51
N ALA A 81 -16.72 -41.89 2.05
CA ALA A 81 -15.92 -40.95 1.27
C ALA A 81 -14.43 -41.34 1.16
N GLY A 82 -13.92 -42.24 2.01
CA GLY A 82 -12.54 -42.71 1.92
C GLY A 82 -12.15 -43.75 2.97
N SER A 83 -10.92 -44.25 2.89
CA SER A 83 -10.32 -45.13 3.91
C SER A 83 -8.82 -44.87 4.02
N MET A 84 -8.33 -44.75 5.26
CA MET A 84 -6.97 -44.34 5.60
C MET A 84 -6.31 -45.37 6.53
N LYS A 85 -4.98 -45.47 6.50
CA LYS A 85 -4.19 -46.35 7.38
C LYS A 85 -4.32 -45.93 8.84
N SER A 86 -4.07 -46.83 9.80
CA SER A 86 -4.01 -46.49 11.24
C SER A 86 -2.83 -45.57 11.62
N SER A 87 -1.86 -45.39 10.72
CA SER A 87 -0.83 -44.35 10.79
C SER A 87 -1.43 -42.94 10.75
N GLU A 88 -2.58 -42.74 10.10
CA GLU A 88 -3.11 -41.40 9.83
C GLU A 88 -3.84 -40.76 11.01
N ARG A 89 -3.88 -39.42 10.98
CA ARG A 89 -4.65 -38.53 11.87
C ARG A 89 -5.56 -37.56 11.08
N GLY A 90 -5.67 -37.74 9.77
CA GLY A 90 -6.42 -36.86 8.91
C GLY A 90 -6.41 -37.31 7.45
N CYS A 91 -7.15 -36.59 6.61
CA CYS A 91 -7.09 -36.70 5.16
C CYS A 91 -7.60 -35.42 4.49
N GLN A 92 -7.42 -35.35 3.18
CA GLN A 92 -7.99 -34.30 2.32
C GLN A 92 -8.83 -34.97 1.22
N ILE A 93 -10.03 -34.45 0.98
CA ILE A 93 -10.96 -34.93 -0.05
C ILE A 93 -11.20 -33.81 -1.05
N THR A 94 -10.68 -33.95 -2.27
CA THR A 94 -10.99 -33.03 -3.38
C THR A 94 -12.42 -33.26 -3.88
N TYR A 95 -13.12 -32.20 -4.26
CA TYR A 95 -14.49 -32.27 -4.78
C TYR A 95 -14.73 -31.30 -5.95
N GLN A 96 -15.75 -31.60 -6.75
CA GLN A 96 -16.27 -30.70 -7.77
C GLN A 96 -17.50 -29.96 -7.22
N PRO A 97 -17.46 -28.61 -7.09
CA PRO A 97 -18.63 -27.82 -6.72
C PRO A 97 -19.80 -28.03 -7.67
N GLY A 98 -21.03 -28.05 -7.14
CA GLY A 98 -22.26 -28.26 -7.92
C GLY A 98 -22.50 -29.71 -8.36
N VAL A 99 -21.46 -30.55 -8.42
CA VAL A 99 -21.55 -31.99 -8.71
C VAL A 99 -21.58 -32.80 -7.42
N ASN A 100 -20.52 -32.74 -6.61
CA ASN A 100 -20.44 -33.52 -5.36
C ASN A 100 -21.12 -32.82 -4.18
N PHE A 101 -21.03 -31.49 -4.11
CA PHE A 101 -21.57 -30.69 -3.01
C PHE A 101 -22.15 -29.35 -3.51
N GLN A 102 -23.26 -28.92 -2.92
CA GLN A 102 -23.99 -27.71 -3.31
C GLN A 102 -23.57 -26.49 -2.48
N VAL A 103 -23.42 -25.34 -3.15
CA VAL A 103 -22.98 -24.07 -2.55
C VAL A 103 -24.01 -23.55 -1.55
N GLY A 104 -23.61 -23.31 -0.31
CA GLY A 104 -24.48 -22.88 0.78
C GLY A 104 -25.20 -24.02 1.50
N LYS A 105 -25.05 -25.26 1.06
CA LYS A 105 -25.62 -26.43 1.74
C LYS A 105 -24.68 -26.91 2.83
N GLU A 106 -25.26 -27.28 3.97
CA GLU A 106 -24.55 -27.81 5.14
C GLU A 106 -24.46 -29.34 5.04
N TYR A 107 -23.28 -29.87 5.33
CA TYR A 107 -22.93 -31.29 5.30
C TYR A 107 -22.34 -31.69 6.66
N ALA A 108 -22.40 -32.98 6.99
CA ALA A 108 -21.83 -33.53 8.21
C ALA A 108 -20.79 -34.62 7.88
N CYS A 109 -19.73 -34.69 8.69
CA CYS A 109 -18.65 -35.66 8.57
C CYS A 109 -18.47 -36.45 9.87
N THR A 110 -18.19 -37.74 9.74
CA THR A 110 -17.77 -38.60 10.87
C THR A 110 -16.75 -39.62 10.39
N VAL A 111 -15.85 -40.04 11.28
CA VAL A 111 -14.85 -41.07 11.00
C VAL A 111 -15.14 -42.28 11.88
N LYS A 112 -15.08 -43.47 11.31
CA LYS A 112 -15.17 -44.75 12.03
C LYS A 112 -13.81 -45.42 12.02
N ALA A 113 -13.35 -45.87 13.18
CA ALA A 113 -12.23 -46.81 13.22
C ALA A 113 -12.70 -48.21 12.81
N TYR A 114 -11.85 -48.96 12.12
CA TYR A 114 -12.09 -50.34 11.70
C TYR A 114 -10.90 -51.22 12.09
N ASN A 115 -11.17 -52.48 12.46
CA ASN A 115 -10.15 -53.50 12.71
C ASN A 115 -10.32 -54.66 11.73
N LYS A 116 -9.28 -54.93 10.91
CA LYS A 116 -9.31 -56.00 9.91
C LYS A 116 -9.29 -57.42 10.51
N ASN A 117 -8.74 -57.58 11.71
CA ASN A 117 -8.61 -58.87 12.39
C ASN A 117 -9.94 -59.28 13.03
N SER A 118 -10.57 -58.36 13.78
CA SER A 118 -11.88 -58.60 14.42
C SER A 118 -13.08 -58.29 13.50
N LYS A 119 -12.83 -57.80 12.27
CA LYS A 119 -13.81 -57.38 11.24
C LYS A 119 -14.86 -56.36 11.74
N LYS A 120 -14.58 -55.66 12.85
CA LYS A 120 -15.52 -54.76 13.55
C LYS A 120 -15.20 -53.29 13.30
N TYR A 121 -16.27 -52.48 13.25
CA TYR A 121 -16.20 -51.03 13.35
C TYR A 121 -16.34 -50.56 14.80
N GLY A 122 -15.64 -49.48 15.15
CA GLY A 122 -15.82 -48.77 16.41
C GLY A 122 -17.14 -48.00 16.48
N ASN A 123 -17.43 -47.46 17.66
CA ASN A 123 -18.47 -46.43 17.79
C ASN A 123 -18.01 -45.14 17.07
N TYR A 124 -18.97 -44.27 16.74
CA TYR A 124 -18.72 -43.05 15.97
C TYR A 124 -19.75 -41.98 16.33
N ASP A 125 -19.42 -40.72 16.02
CA ASP A 125 -20.36 -39.61 16.23
C ASP A 125 -21.52 -39.70 15.23
N LYS A 126 -22.74 -39.94 15.76
CA LYS A 126 -24.00 -40.00 15.01
C LYS A 126 -24.50 -38.63 14.55
N LYS A 127 -24.04 -37.53 15.14
CA LYS A 127 -24.31 -36.15 14.68
C LYS A 127 -23.32 -35.78 13.58
N GLY A 128 -22.03 -35.91 13.88
CA GLY A 128 -20.92 -35.56 13.00
C GLY A 128 -20.55 -34.07 13.08
N VAL A 129 -19.32 -33.75 12.73
CA VAL A 129 -18.85 -32.36 12.60
C VAL A 129 -19.45 -31.76 11.33
N LYS A 130 -20.11 -30.61 11.47
CA LYS A 130 -20.77 -29.89 10.38
C LYS A 130 -19.79 -28.98 9.63
N PHE A 131 -20.00 -28.83 8.33
CA PHE A 131 -19.29 -27.88 7.46
C PHE A 131 -20.21 -27.43 6.32
N THR A 132 -19.88 -26.29 5.68
CA THR A 132 -20.68 -25.69 4.60
C THR A 132 -19.79 -25.35 3.42
N ILE A 133 -20.23 -25.64 2.20
CA ILE A 133 -19.50 -25.24 0.99
C ILE A 133 -19.78 -23.77 0.69
N LEU A 134 -18.78 -22.91 0.85
CA LEU A 134 -18.91 -21.47 0.58
C LEU A 134 -18.52 -21.12 -0.87
N PRO A 135 -19.00 -19.96 -1.39
CA PRO A 135 -18.42 -19.27 -2.54
C PRO A 135 -16.93 -18.92 -2.35
N GLU A 136 -16.19 -18.73 -3.45
CA GLU A 136 -14.73 -18.49 -3.45
C GLU A 136 -14.28 -17.29 -2.60
N THR A 137 -13.18 -17.42 -1.86
CA THR A 137 -12.54 -16.26 -1.23
C THR A 137 -11.77 -15.41 -2.25
N VAL A 138 -12.13 -14.13 -2.29
CA VAL A 138 -11.41 -13.07 -2.99
C VAL A 138 -10.63 -12.21 -1.98
N LYS A 139 -9.52 -11.64 -2.43
CA LYS A 139 -8.68 -10.72 -1.66
C LYS A 139 -8.53 -9.42 -2.44
N ILE A 140 -8.60 -8.28 -1.73
CA ILE A 140 -8.27 -6.98 -2.31
C ILE A 140 -6.79 -7.02 -2.73
N SER A 141 -6.54 -6.80 -4.02
CA SER A 141 -5.21 -6.83 -4.64
C SER A 141 -4.67 -5.43 -4.93
N GLY A 142 -5.46 -4.38 -4.68
CA GLY A 142 -5.04 -2.99 -4.81
C GLY A 142 -6.14 -2.03 -4.35
N ILE A 143 -5.72 -0.89 -3.80
CA ILE A 143 -6.59 0.22 -3.44
C ILE A 143 -5.89 1.54 -3.75
N SER A 144 -6.61 2.50 -4.32
CA SER A 144 -6.10 3.84 -4.62
C SER A 144 -7.25 4.85 -4.67
N MET A 145 -6.94 6.14 -4.76
CA MET A 145 -7.87 7.06 -5.43
C MET A 145 -7.96 6.69 -6.92
N ASP A 146 -9.06 7.04 -7.58
CA ASP A 146 -9.07 7.15 -9.03
C ASP A 146 -8.24 8.35 -9.54
N LYS A 147 -8.17 8.52 -10.86
CA LYS A 147 -7.33 9.53 -11.53
C LYS A 147 -7.75 10.97 -11.17
N GLU A 148 -9.05 11.18 -10.98
CA GLU A 148 -9.67 12.49 -10.72
C GLU A 148 -9.78 12.80 -9.22
N LYS A 149 -9.58 11.79 -8.36
CA LYS A 149 -9.72 11.83 -6.89
C LYS A 149 -11.17 12.05 -6.44
N THR A 150 -12.11 11.62 -7.28
CA THR A 150 -13.56 11.68 -7.06
C THR A 150 -14.12 10.39 -6.44
N GLY A 151 -13.33 9.31 -6.40
CA GLY A 151 -13.67 8.08 -5.69
C GLY A 151 -12.46 7.22 -5.30
N VAL A 152 -12.69 6.26 -4.40
CA VAL A 152 -11.70 5.24 -4.01
C VAL A 152 -11.87 4.00 -4.89
N LYS A 153 -10.90 3.73 -5.76
CA LYS A 153 -10.86 2.54 -6.60
C LYS A 153 -10.32 1.35 -5.81
N ILE A 154 -11.11 0.28 -5.76
CA ILE A 154 -10.82 -0.99 -5.08
C ILE A 154 -10.72 -2.08 -6.15
N ALA A 155 -9.66 -2.89 -6.11
CA ALA A 155 -9.45 -4.02 -7.01
C ALA A 155 -9.24 -5.32 -6.21
N TRP A 156 -9.78 -6.44 -6.68
CA TRP A 156 -9.65 -7.74 -6.02
C TRP A 156 -9.43 -8.88 -7.03
N LYS A 157 -8.89 -9.99 -6.53
CA LYS A 157 -8.70 -11.24 -7.27
C LYS A 157 -9.05 -12.43 -6.38
N LYS A 158 -9.41 -13.57 -6.98
CA LYS A 158 -9.46 -14.86 -6.28
C LYS A 158 -8.04 -15.22 -5.82
N SER A 159 -7.90 -15.95 -4.71
CA SER A 159 -6.59 -16.22 -4.09
C SER A 159 -5.59 -16.96 -5.00
N ASP A 160 -6.09 -17.82 -5.90
CA ASP A 160 -5.36 -18.58 -6.91
C ASP A 160 -5.27 -17.86 -8.28
N ARG A 161 -5.84 -16.65 -8.38
CA ARG A 161 -6.05 -15.85 -9.61
C ARG A 161 -6.96 -16.48 -10.68
N SER A 162 -7.62 -17.61 -10.43
CA SER A 162 -8.57 -18.20 -11.39
C SER A 162 -9.96 -17.53 -11.32
N GLU A 163 -10.89 -17.96 -12.16
CA GLU A 163 -12.26 -17.45 -12.14
C GLU A 163 -13.08 -17.88 -10.91
N ILE A 164 -14.12 -17.10 -10.64
CA ILE A 164 -15.09 -17.27 -9.54
C ILE A 164 -16.32 -17.98 -10.10
N THR A 165 -16.53 -19.25 -9.74
CA THR A 165 -17.56 -20.10 -10.35
C THR A 165 -18.72 -20.46 -9.42
N ARG A 166 -18.53 -20.47 -8.09
CA ARG A 166 -19.63 -20.64 -7.11
C ARG A 166 -20.31 -19.32 -6.73
N GLY A 167 -19.60 -18.20 -6.78
CA GLY A 167 -20.17 -16.86 -6.61
C GLY A 167 -20.61 -16.24 -7.95
N ASN A 168 -21.81 -15.65 -8.00
CA ASN A 168 -22.28 -14.88 -9.17
C ASN A 168 -22.26 -13.36 -8.96
N TYR A 169 -22.03 -12.89 -7.73
CA TYR A 169 -21.77 -11.48 -7.41
C TYR A 169 -20.56 -11.31 -6.48
N CYS A 170 -19.92 -10.15 -6.54
CA CYS A 170 -19.00 -9.63 -5.54
C CYS A 170 -19.71 -8.50 -4.78
N HIS A 171 -19.86 -8.64 -3.46
CA HIS A 171 -20.36 -7.61 -2.55
C HIS A 171 -19.19 -6.83 -1.94
N ILE A 172 -19.20 -5.50 -2.10
CA ILE A 172 -18.20 -4.58 -1.57
C ILE A 172 -18.73 -3.94 -0.28
N TYR A 173 -17.88 -3.90 0.75
CA TYR A 173 -18.20 -3.33 2.05
C TYR A 173 -17.19 -2.26 2.46
N ARG A 174 -17.67 -1.16 3.05
CA ARG A 174 -16.87 -0.17 3.78
C ARG A 174 -17.13 -0.32 5.28
N LYS A 175 -16.10 -0.10 6.09
CA LYS A 175 -16.22 -0.05 7.55
C LYS A 175 -16.70 1.34 7.96
N GLN A 176 -17.88 1.42 8.57
CA GLN A 176 -18.52 2.66 9.04
C GLN A 176 -18.91 2.47 10.50
N ASN A 177 -18.51 3.38 11.39
CA ASN A 177 -18.73 3.29 12.84
C ASN A 177 -18.35 1.90 13.42
N GLY A 178 -17.18 1.39 13.00
CA GLY A 178 -16.65 0.06 13.37
C GLY A 178 -17.30 -1.14 12.66
N LYS A 179 -18.49 -0.99 12.07
CA LYS A 179 -19.29 -2.07 11.46
C LYS A 179 -19.15 -2.11 9.94
N TRP A 180 -19.30 -3.29 9.34
CA TRP A 180 -19.22 -3.46 7.88
C TRP A 180 -20.57 -3.17 7.20
N LYS A 181 -20.68 -2.03 6.48
CA LYS A 181 -21.85 -1.67 5.65
C LYS A 181 -21.59 -2.08 4.19
N LYS A 182 -22.57 -2.71 3.53
CA LYS A 182 -22.49 -2.99 2.08
C LYS A 182 -22.65 -1.67 1.33
N ILE A 183 -21.70 -1.35 0.45
CA ILE A 183 -21.76 -0.16 -0.43
C ILE A 183 -22.06 -0.54 -1.88
N GLY A 184 -21.62 -1.72 -2.32
CA GLY A 184 -21.68 -2.12 -3.73
C GLY A 184 -22.00 -3.59 -3.95
N SER A 185 -22.46 -3.90 -5.16
CA SER A 185 -22.71 -5.24 -5.66
C SER A 185 -22.45 -5.27 -7.17
N VAL A 186 -21.49 -6.07 -7.62
CA VAL A 186 -21.15 -6.23 -9.04
C VAL A 186 -21.19 -7.71 -9.43
N LYS A 187 -21.33 -8.04 -10.73
CA LYS A 187 -21.24 -9.43 -11.21
C LYS A 187 -19.87 -10.03 -10.84
N SER A 188 -19.76 -11.34 -10.62
CA SER A 188 -18.50 -11.97 -10.20
C SER A 188 -17.35 -11.84 -11.20
N SER A 189 -17.64 -11.64 -12.49
CA SER A 189 -16.65 -11.33 -13.53
C SER A 189 -16.03 -9.92 -13.39
N VAL A 190 -16.64 -9.03 -12.60
CA VAL A 190 -16.11 -7.69 -12.33
C VAL A 190 -15.16 -7.76 -11.13
N THR A 191 -13.92 -7.31 -11.34
CA THR A 191 -12.81 -7.37 -10.38
C THR A 191 -12.43 -6.02 -9.76
N THR A 192 -13.17 -4.95 -10.08
CA THR A 192 -12.96 -3.61 -9.51
C THR A 192 -14.28 -2.89 -9.21
N TYR A 193 -14.24 -1.93 -8.30
CA TYR A 193 -15.36 -1.03 -7.96
C TYR A 193 -14.79 0.30 -7.46
N THR A 194 -15.46 1.41 -7.75
CA THR A 194 -15.10 2.73 -7.23
C THR A 194 -16.14 3.17 -6.21
N ASP A 195 -15.72 3.44 -4.97
CA ASP A 195 -16.55 4.07 -3.95
C ASP A 195 -16.48 5.59 -4.10
N THR A 196 -17.55 6.18 -4.63
CA THR A 196 -17.76 7.63 -4.75
C THR A 196 -18.40 8.24 -3.49
N GLU A 197 -18.91 7.42 -2.56
CA GLU A 197 -19.45 7.85 -1.26
C GLU A 197 -18.42 7.70 -0.13
N PHE A 198 -17.13 7.53 -0.45
CA PHE A 198 -16.05 7.40 0.53
C PHE A 198 -16.00 8.62 1.48
N GLU A 199 -15.46 8.46 2.69
CA GLU A 199 -15.38 9.54 3.67
C GLU A 199 -14.09 10.36 3.48
N PRO A 200 -14.12 11.59 2.94
CA PRO A 200 -12.90 12.33 2.65
C PRO A 200 -12.20 12.73 3.95
N GLY A 201 -10.86 12.74 3.94
CA GLY A 201 -10.08 13.06 5.13
C GLY A 201 -10.06 11.98 6.22
N LYS A 202 -10.63 10.78 5.97
CA LYS A 202 -10.67 9.66 6.91
C LYS A 202 -9.93 8.42 6.40
N VAL A 203 -9.54 7.53 7.32
CA VAL A 203 -9.13 6.17 6.94
C VAL A 203 -10.39 5.44 6.48
N ASN A 204 -10.40 4.99 5.22
CA ASN A 204 -11.50 4.22 4.67
C ASN A 204 -11.05 2.76 4.53
N THR A 205 -11.66 1.87 5.32
CA THR A 205 -11.32 0.43 5.35
C THR A 205 -12.37 -0.37 4.59
N TYR A 206 -11.90 -1.27 3.72
CA TYR A 206 -12.74 -2.03 2.80
C TYR A 206 -12.51 -3.53 2.89
N THR A 207 -13.54 -4.30 2.56
CA THR A 207 -13.45 -5.74 2.35
C THR A 207 -14.45 -6.17 1.28
N VAL A 208 -14.13 -7.25 0.57
CA VAL A 208 -14.95 -7.77 -0.54
C VAL A 208 -15.18 -9.25 -0.30
N ARG A 209 -16.38 -9.73 -0.65
CA ARG A 209 -16.68 -11.17 -0.70
C ARG A 209 -17.57 -11.52 -1.87
N THR A 210 -17.41 -12.75 -2.31
CA THR A 210 -18.33 -13.39 -3.24
C THR A 210 -19.68 -13.67 -2.57
N TYR A 211 -20.70 -13.80 -3.42
CA TYR A 211 -22.07 -14.10 -3.04
C TYR A 211 -22.70 -14.99 -4.11
N ASN A 212 -23.45 -16.00 -3.67
CA ASN A 212 -24.32 -16.79 -4.51
C ASN A 212 -25.77 -16.36 -4.26
N SER A 213 -26.42 -15.73 -5.24
CA SER A 213 -27.79 -15.24 -5.09
C SER A 213 -28.83 -16.36 -5.02
N LYS A 214 -28.61 -17.47 -5.74
CA LYS A 214 -29.52 -18.64 -5.78
C LYS A 214 -29.67 -19.30 -4.40
N THR A 215 -28.58 -19.43 -3.66
CA THR A 215 -28.58 -20.02 -2.30
C THR A 215 -28.37 -18.97 -1.19
N LYS A 216 -28.50 -17.68 -1.52
CA LYS A 216 -28.35 -16.51 -0.62
C LYS A 216 -27.08 -16.54 0.26
N THR A 217 -26.05 -17.25 -0.19
CA THR A 217 -24.86 -17.61 0.60
C THR A 217 -23.72 -16.62 0.35
N ARG A 218 -23.07 -16.20 1.44
CA ARG A 218 -21.99 -15.22 1.46
C ARG A 218 -20.66 -15.95 1.67
N GLY A 219 -19.66 -15.67 0.83
CA GLY A 219 -18.31 -16.18 1.01
C GLY A 219 -17.62 -15.57 2.24
N ASN A 220 -16.45 -16.14 2.57
CA ASN A 220 -15.51 -15.58 3.54
C ASN A 220 -14.96 -14.22 3.05
N TYR A 221 -14.33 -13.48 3.96
CA TYR A 221 -13.82 -12.13 3.72
C TYR A 221 -12.68 -11.82 4.68
N ASP A 222 -11.83 -10.85 4.33
CA ASP A 222 -10.84 -10.30 5.26
C ASP A 222 -11.57 -9.50 6.36
N LYS A 223 -11.49 -10.00 7.59
CA LYS A 223 -12.13 -9.41 8.79
C LYS A 223 -11.51 -8.07 9.19
N ASN A 224 -10.21 -7.89 8.92
CA ASN A 224 -9.49 -6.65 9.15
C ASN A 224 -9.80 -5.68 8.00
N GLY A 225 -9.66 -6.19 6.78
CA GLY A 225 -9.83 -5.46 5.53
C GLY A 225 -8.62 -4.59 5.18
N ILE A 226 -8.62 -4.06 3.96
CA ILE A 226 -7.57 -3.18 3.46
C ILE A 226 -8.01 -1.73 3.61
N SER A 227 -7.14 -0.90 4.20
CA SER A 227 -7.38 0.51 4.45
C SER A 227 -6.65 1.39 3.43
N ILE A 228 -7.34 2.43 2.94
CA ILE A 228 -6.68 3.62 2.38
C ILE A 228 -6.73 4.73 3.43
N ASP A 229 -5.56 5.26 3.78
CA ASP A 229 -5.40 6.34 4.75
C ASP A 229 -5.50 7.70 4.04
N LEU A 230 -6.67 8.33 4.14
CA LEU A 230 -6.89 9.72 3.73
C LEU A 230 -6.86 10.70 4.93
N GLN A 231 -6.54 10.22 6.16
CA GLN A 231 -6.24 11.09 7.30
C GLN A 231 -4.85 11.72 7.16
N LYS A 232 -3.97 11.08 6.38
CA LYS A 232 -2.75 11.71 5.88
C LYS A 232 -3.06 13.05 5.24
N LYS A 233 -2.74 14.10 5.99
CA LYS A 233 -2.29 15.38 5.48
C LYS A 233 -1.23 15.08 4.41
N THR A 234 -1.64 15.02 3.15
CA THR A 234 -0.85 15.64 2.08
C THR A 234 -0.41 16.99 2.65
N PRO A 235 0.89 17.29 2.77
CA PRO A 235 1.31 18.61 3.17
C PRO A 235 0.58 19.59 2.27
N ALA A 236 -0.22 20.48 2.85
CA ALA A 236 -0.91 21.50 2.07
C ALA A 236 0.16 22.15 1.17
N ILE A 237 -0.15 22.39 -0.09
CA ILE A 237 0.84 22.94 -1.02
C ILE A 237 1.09 24.39 -0.57
N VAL A 238 2.12 24.59 0.26
CA VAL A 238 2.49 25.88 0.85
C VAL A 238 3.50 26.60 -0.05
N TYR A 239 3.16 26.66 -1.33
CA TYR A 239 3.79 27.52 -2.32
C TYR A 239 2.81 28.64 -2.68
N ASN A 240 3.33 29.81 -3.05
CA ASN A 240 2.53 30.84 -3.70
C ASN A 240 2.18 30.36 -5.13
N ASN A 241 0.95 30.60 -5.57
CA ASN A 241 0.53 30.46 -6.96
C ASN A 241 -0.65 31.43 -7.23
N PRO A 242 -1.11 31.62 -8.48
CA PRO A 242 -2.16 32.60 -8.81
C PRO A 242 -3.49 32.45 -8.05
N SER A 243 -3.76 31.27 -7.45
CA SER A 243 -4.95 30.99 -6.66
C SER A 243 -4.65 30.74 -5.17
N ARG A 244 -3.38 30.85 -4.73
CA ARG A 244 -2.93 30.56 -3.36
C ARG A 244 -1.82 31.49 -2.89
N LEU A 245 -2.04 32.18 -1.79
CA LEU A 245 -1.06 33.03 -1.12
C LEU A 245 -0.70 32.46 0.25
N VAL A 246 0.59 32.40 0.54
CA VAL A 246 1.14 31.98 1.84
C VAL A 246 1.53 33.22 2.63
N LEU A 247 1.06 33.33 3.88
CA LEU A 247 1.49 34.40 4.80
C LEU A 247 2.00 33.80 6.10
N LEU A 248 3.16 34.27 6.57
CA LEU A 248 3.60 33.99 7.94
C LEU A 248 2.68 34.69 8.94
N LYS A 249 2.26 33.97 9.99
CA LYS A 249 1.47 34.53 11.10
C LYS A 249 2.09 35.83 11.63
N GLY A 250 1.26 36.86 11.79
CA GLY A 250 1.65 38.21 12.22
C GLY A 250 2.03 39.15 11.07
N LYS A 251 2.41 38.65 9.89
CA LYS A 251 2.68 39.52 8.73
C LYS A 251 1.40 40.15 8.18
N THR A 252 1.54 41.35 7.64
CA THR A 252 0.50 42.04 6.87
C THR A 252 1.09 42.33 5.49
N THR A 253 0.36 42.01 4.42
CA THR A 253 0.73 42.40 3.05
C THR A 253 -0.32 43.34 2.46
N THR A 254 0.11 44.25 1.58
CA THR A 254 -0.80 45.06 0.75
C THR A 254 -1.07 44.28 -0.53
N TYR A 255 -2.33 44.13 -0.93
CA TYR A 255 -2.68 43.38 -2.14
C TYR A 255 -3.58 44.23 -3.06
N TYR A 256 -3.02 44.55 -4.23
CA TYR A 256 -3.65 45.23 -5.36
C TYR A 256 -4.19 46.66 -5.11
N LYS A 257 -4.16 47.47 -6.16
CA LYS A 257 -4.76 48.81 -6.26
C LYS A 257 -5.58 48.81 -7.54
N SER A 258 -6.90 48.80 -7.44
CA SER A 258 -7.76 48.85 -8.63
C SER A 258 -8.10 50.29 -9.00
N ASN A 259 -8.15 50.60 -10.30
CA ASN A 259 -8.74 51.86 -10.75
C ASN A 259 -10.28 51.85 -10.58
N SER A 260 -10.88 50.65 -10.56
CA SER A 260 -12.33 50.43 -10.36
C SER A 260 -12.70 50.21 -8.89
N SER A 261 -13.95 50.50 -8.53
CA SER A 261 -14.48 50.20 -7.19
C SER A 261 -14.44 48.70 -6.91
N VAL A 262 -13.72 48.31 -5.85
CA VAL A 262 -13.46 46.92 -5.48
C VAL A 262 -13.79 46.68 -4.01
N LYS A 263 -14.43 45.55 -3.71
CA LYS A 263 -14.76 45.12 -2.34
C LYS A 263 -14.08 43.80 -2.02
N TRP A 264 -13.45 43.73 -0.85
CA TRP A 264 -12.68 42.57 -0.40
C TRP A 264 -13.30 41.93 0.84
N TYR A 265 -13.33 40.60 0.87
CA TYR A 265 -13.93 39.80 1.94
C TYR A 265 -13.02 38.64 2.32
N SER A 266 -13.04 38.25 3.60
CA SER A 266 -12.40 37.02 4.10
C SER A 266 -13.47 36.08 4.63
N GLY A 267 -13.53 34.86 4.09
CA GLY A 267 -14.39 33.79 4.57
C GLY A 267 -13.99 33.26 5.96
N ASN A 268 -12.82 33.65 6.47
CA ASN A 268 -12.41 33.35 7.85
C ASN A 268 -11.61 34.50 8.48
N LYS A 269 -12.34 35.51 8.97
CA LYS A 269 -11.79 36.70 9.64
C LYS A 269 -10.93 36.39 10.89
N LYS A 270 -11.02 35.18 11.46
CA LYS A 270 -10.17 34.74 12.58
C LYS A 270 -8.79 34.23 12.13
N VAL A 271 -8.64 33.86 10.86
CA VAL A 271 -7.37 33.43 10.24
C VAL A 271 -6.73 34.58 9.47
N VAL A 272 -7.49 35.25 8.58
CA VAL A 272 -7.03 36.43 7.82
C VAL A 272 -8.02 37.58 7.96
N GLN A 273 -7.54 38.71 8.44
CA GLN A 273 -8.26 39.98 8.43
C GLN A 273 -8.01 40.72 7.11
N VAL A 274 -9.09 41.25 6.52
CA VAL A 274 -9.06 42.18 5.41
C VAL A 274 -9.30 43.58 5.98
N THR A 275 -8.42 44.52 5.71
CA THR A 275 -8.58 45.93 6.10
C THR A 275 -8.37 46.84 4.90
N ALA A 276 -9.18 47.89 4.78
CA ALA A 276 -8.95 48.92 3.75
C ALA A 276 -7.64 49.67 4.06
N SER A 277 -6.92 50.10 3.02
CA SER A 277 -5.65 50.82 3.16
C SER A 277 -5.50 51.98 2.18
N GLY A 278 -6.61 52.47 1.61
CA GLY A 278 -6.67 53.54 0.63
C GLY A 278 -7.84 53.35 -0.35
N LYS A 279 -8.04 54.30 -1.26
CA LYS A 279 -9.03 54.18 -2.34
C LYS A 279 -8.73 52.91 -3.16
N ASN A 280 -9.69 51.98 -3.21
CA ASN A 280 -9.62 50.71 -3.93
C ASN A 280 -8.40 49.82 -3.58
N ALA A 281 -7.85 49.94 -2.37
CA ALA A 281 -6.67 49.21 -1.91
C ALA A 281 -6.91 48.55 -0.55
N TYR A 282 -6.44 47.32 -0.39
CA TYR A 282 -6.65 46.50 0.82
C TYR A 282 -5.37 45.83 1.30
N LYS A 283 -5.32 45.57 2.62
CA LYS A 283 -4.28 44.80 3.30
C LYS A 283 -4.85 43.49 3.84
N LEU A 284 -4.04 42.44 3.77
CA LEU A 284 -4.31 41.12 4.32
C LEU A 284 -3.39 40.90 5.53
N LYS A 285 -3.98 40.82 6.72
CA LYS A 285 -3.26 40.56 7.98
C LYS A 285 -3.46 39.11 8.41
N ALA A 286 -2.36 38.36 8.52
CA ALA A 286 -2.34 36.97 8.94
C ALA A 286 -2.43 36.88 10.48
N VAL A 287 -3.57 36.46 11.01
CA VAL A 287 -3.87 36.51 12.47
C VAL A 287 -3.59 35.18 13.16
N LYS A 288 -4.19 34.10 12.66
CA LYS A 288 -4.09 32.75 13.24
C LYS A 288 -3.80 31.75 12.13
N GLU A 289 -3.05 30.70 12.46
CA GLU A 289 -2.79 29.60 11.54
C GLU A 289 -4.06 28.92 11.05
N GLY A 290 -4.05 28.48 9.80
CA GLY A 290 -5.18 27.89 9.11
C GLY A 290 -5.36 28.46 7.71
N THR A 291 -6.57 28.34 7.17
CA THR A 291 -6.90 28.72 5.80
C THR A 291 -8.09 29.66 5.76
N ALA A 292 -8.04 30.67 4.90
CA ALA A 292 -9.15 31.56 4.58
C ALA A 292 -9.29 31.70 3.06
N VAL A 293 -10.51 31.59 2.52
CA VAL A 293 -10.77 32.07 1.16
C VAL A 293 -10.94 33.59 1.21
N ILE A 294 -10.23 34.29 0.34
CA ILE A 294 -10.37 35.72 0.11
C ILE A 294 -11.16 35.91 -1.17
N THR A 295 -12.18 36.77 -1.12
CA THR A 295 -13.06 37.09 -2.24
C THR A 295 -12.89 38.56 -2.60
N MET A 296 -12.58 38.83 -3.86
CA MET A 296 -12.55 40.16 -4.46
C MET A 296 -13.78 40.30 -5.38
N LYS A 297 -14.54 41.39 -5.23
CA LYS A 297 -15.66 41.74 -6.12
C LYS A 297 -15.42 43.09 -6.79
N VAL A 298 -15.48 43.13 -8.12
CA VAL A 298 -15.36 44.33 -8.97
C VAL A 298 -16.61 44.41 -9.84
N GLY A 299 -17.51 45.35 -9.55
CA GLY A 299 -18.84 45.38 -10.17
C GLY A 299 -19.58 44.05 -9.98
N ASN A 300 -19.91 43.37 -11.08
CA ASN A 300 -20.51 42.04 -11.08
C ASN A 300 -19.50 40.88 -11.08
N GLN A 301 -18.22 41.14 -11.40
CA GLN A 301 -17.18 40.10 -11.40
C GLN A 301 -16.75 39.72 -9.98
N VAL A 302 -16.54 38.43 -9.75
CA VAL A 302 -16.09 37.87 -8.48
C VAL A 302 -14.89 36.96 -8.72
N GLN A 303 -13.78 37.22 -8.04
CA GLN A 303 -12.59 36.37 -8.04
C GLN A 303 -12.32 35.87 -6.61
N THR A 304 -11.85 34.64 -6.48
CA THR A 304 -11.46 34.07 -5.18
C THR A 304 -10.06 33.49 -5.23
N PHE A 305 -9.34 33.58 -4.11
CA PHE A 305 -8.08 32.86 -3.90
C PHE A 305 -7.95 32.42 -2.45
N THR A 306 -7.08 31.45 -2.19
CA THR A 306 -6.89 30.88 -0.85
C THR A 306 -5.69 31.52 -0.17
N VAL A 307 -5.85 32.07 1.03
CA VAL A 307 -4.72 32.43 1.88
C VAL A 307 -4.49 31.33 2.93
N ILE A 308 -3.25 30.84 3.00
CA ILE A 308 -2.77 29.91 4.02
C ILE A 308 -1.92 30.71 5.00
N VAL A 309 -2.34 30.76 6.27
CA VAL A 309 -1.52 31.31 7.36
C VAL A 309 -0.75 30.18 8.03
N ALA A 310 0.57 30.28 8.02
CA ALA A 310 1.48 29.28 8.58
C ALA A 310 2.48 29.92 9.55
N SER A 311 3.08 29.15 10.44
CA SER A 311 4.17 29.63 11.31
C SER A 311 5.12 28.52 11.74
N GLY A 312 6.23 28.92 12.39
CA GLY A 312 7.18 28.03 13.05
C GLY A 312 7.73 26.89 12.18
N ASN A 313 8.02 25.77 12.85
CA ASN A 313 8.64 24.61 12.21
C ASN A 313 7.67 23.81 11.33
N ASP A 314 6.36 23.90 11.55
CA ASP A 314 5.35 23.23 10.72
C ASP A 314 5.34 23.78 9.28
N TYR A 315 5.51 25.10 9.11
CA TYR A 315 5.70 25.71 7.80
C TYR A 315 6.95 25.17 7.08
N ILE A 316 8.10 25.27 7.76
CA ILE A 316 9.41 24.83 7.25
C ILE A 316 9.34 23.36 6.82
N ASN A 317 8.85 22.49 7.70
CA ASN A 317 8.77 21.05 7.45
C ASN A 317 7.84 20.73 6.26
N LYS A 318 6.69 21.42 6.11
CA LYS A 318 5.78 21.22 4.97
C LYS A 318 6.42 21.66 3.66
N TRP A 319 7.10 22.80 3.64
CA TRP A 319 7.79 23.29 2.44
C TRP A 319 8.91 22.34 2.02
N VAL A 320 9.77 21.95 2.97
CA VAL A 320 10.86 20.96 2.77
C VAL A 320 10.34 19.63 2.22
N GLN A 321 9.23 19.12 2.75
CA GLN A 321 8.61 17.85 2.31
C GLN A 321 7.81 17.97 0.99
N ASN A 322 7.54 19.18 0.51
CA ASN A 322 7.06 19.40 -0.86
C ASN A 322 8.24 19.40 -1.83
N MET A 323 9.28 20.21 -1.58
CA MET A 323 10.50 20.24 -2.41
C MET A 323 11.11 18.84 -2.57
N ALA A 324 11.27 18.10 -1.47
CA ALA A 324 11.78 16.71 -1.49
C ALA A 324 10.81 15.67 -2.10
N ARG A 325 9.56 16.04 -2.43
CA ARG A 325 8.66 15.23 -3.27
C ARG A 325 8.83 15.61 -4.74
N ASP A 326 8.80 16.90 -5.02
CA ASP A 326 8.80 17.44 -6.37
C ASP A 326 10.10 17.04 -7.10
N ILE A 327 11.26 17.16 -6.42
CA ILE A 327 12.56 16.67 -6.88
C ILE A 327 12.57 15.14 -7.15
N ARG A 328 11.90 14.33 -6.32
CA ARG A 328 11.77 12.87 -6.53
C ARG A 328 10.83 12.50 -7.69
N MET A 329 9.90 13.38 -8.06
CA MET A 329 9.04 13.19 -9.23
C MET A 329 9.77 13.58 -10.52
N THR A 330 10.68 14.55 -10.47
CA THR A 330 11.51 14.95 -11.61
C THR A 330 12.56 13.91 -12.00
N THR A 331 13.23 13.26 -11.04
CA THR A 331 14.27 12.27 -11.35
C THR A 331 14.53 11.26 -10.22
N SER A 332 14.96 10.06 -10.59
CA SER A 332 15.46 9.02 -9.70
C SER A 332 16.98 9.04 -9.51
N ASN A 333 17.73 9.75 -10.36
CA ASN A 333 19.18 9.90 -10.21
C ASN A 333 19.48 10.80 -9.00
N LYS A 334 20.23 10.26 -8.02
CA LYS A 334 20.51 10.94 -6.74
C LYS A 334 21.41 12.16 -6.89
N GLU A 335 22.38 12.15 -7.79
CA GLU A 335 23.28 13.29 -8.05
C GLU A 335 22.52 14.42 -8.76
N THR A 336 21.67 14.08 -9.72
CA THR A 336 20.73 15.04 -10.32
C THR A 336 19.75 15.62 -9.28
N GLN A 337 19.28 14.82 -8.30
CA GLN A 337 18.49 15.35 -7.18
C GLN A 337 19.30 16.34 -6.31
N LEU A 338 20.62 16.18 -6.17
CA LEU A 338 21.45 17.18 -5.47
C LEU A 338 21.48 18.49 -6.25
N LEU A 339 21.85 18.42 -7.54
CA LEU A 339 22.00 19.58 -8.42
C LEU A 339 20.71 20.37 -8.62
N LEU A 340 19.56 19.70 -8.76
CA LEU A 340 18.26 20.40 -8.92
C LEU A 340 17.89 21.22 -7.68
N VAL A 341 18.22 20.75 -6.46
CA VAL A 341 18.01 21.52 -5.23
C VAL A 341 18.98 22.71 -5.15
N SER A 342 20.24 22.54 -5.57
CA SER A 342 21.22 23.64 -5.62
C SER A 342 20.78 24.73 -6.60
N ARG A 343 20.42 24.38 -7.84
CA ARG A 343 19.88 25.32 -8.85
C ARG A 343 18.67 26.11 -8.35
N TYR A 344 17.77 25.47 -7.59
CA TYR A 344 16.63 26.16 -7.02
C TYR A 344 17.04 27.24 -5.99
N PHE A 345 18.02 26.97 -5.12
CA PHE A 345 18.50 28.00 -4.16
C PHE A 345 19.41 29.05 -4.79
N VAL A 346 20.12 28.73 -5.87
CA VAL A 346 20.99 29.70 -6.58
C VAL A 346 20.17 30.61 -7.51
N GLY A 347 19.17 30.08 -8.21
CA GLY A 347 18.39 30.82 -9.23
C GLY A 347 17.06 31.42 -8.76
N ASP A 348 16.29 30.75 -7.89
CA ASP A 348 14.94 31.20 -7.50
C ASP A 348 14.95 32.09 -6.23
N PHE A 349 16.12 32.43 -5.69
CA PHE A 349 16.29 33.24 -4.47
C PHE A 349 17.20 34.45 -4.75
N SER A 350 16.98 35.56 -4.05
CA SER A 350 17.89 36.71 -4.06
C SER A 350 18.80 36.78 -2.83
N TYR A 351 19.97 37.40 -3.00
CA TYR A 351 20.93 37.60 -1.92
C TYR A 351 20.41 38.60 -0.87
N ALA A 352 20.45 38.21 0.41
CA ALA A 352 20.14 39.07 1.53
C ALA A 352 20.65 38.51 2.87
N ASN A 353 20.93 39.39 3.82
CA ASN A 353 21.27 39.04 5.21
C ASN A 353 20.02 38.64 6.03
N VAL A 354 19.34 37.58 5.59
CA VAL A 354 18.18 36.97 6.25
C VAL A 354 18.58 35.59 6.76
N TYR A 355 18.54 35.38 8.08
CA TYR A 355 19.00 34.15 8.74
C TYR A 355 17.86 33.27 9.28
N ASP A 356 16.69 33.86 9.52
CA ASP A 356 15.52 33.15 10.04
C ASP A 356 14.88 32.26 8.97
N MET A 357 15.09 30.94 9.04
CA MET A 357 14.70 29.95 8.03
C MET A 357 13.26 30.07 7.51
N LYS A 358 12.27 30.36 8.38
CA LYS A 358 10.87 30.57 7.94
C LYS A 358 10.72 31.83 7.07
N THR A 359 11.50 32.87 7.35
CA THR A 359 11.53 34.10 6.54
C THR A 359 12.33 33.87 5.26
N VAL A 360 13.48 33.18 5.32
CA VAL A 360 14.27 32.79 4.13
C VAL A 360 13.41 32.13 3.06
N ILE A 361 12.66 31.09 3.46
CA ILE A 361 11.72 30.38 2.57
C ILE A 361 10.58 31.31 2.10
N ALA A 362 9.94 32.06 3.02
CA ALA A 362 8.74 32.83 2.70
C ALA A 362 9.00 34.09 1.84
N SER A 363 10.23 34.61 1.81
CA SER A 363 10.61 35.74 0.97
C SER A 363 11.51 35.38 -0.20
N GLN A 364 11.96 34.12 -0.32
CA GLN A 364 12.97 33.68 -1.29
C GLN A 364 14.24 34.55 -1.21
N LYS A 365 14.73 34.79 0.01
CA LYS A 365 15.91 35.66 0.26
C LYS A 365 16.80 35.13 1.37
N GLY A 366 18.11 35.11 1.14
CA GLY A 366 19.09 34.59 2.10
C GLY A 366 20.52 34.71 1.58
N ASN A 367 21.45 34.04 2.23
CA ASN A 367 22.86 33.94 1.83
C ASN A 367 23.32 32.48 1.86
N CYS A 368 24.56 32.21 1.44
CA CYS A 368 25.17 30.87 1.40
C CYS A 368 24.89 30.04 2.67
N TYR A 369 25.04 30.67 3.85
CA TYR A 369 24.74 30.07 5.14
C TYR A 369 23.25 29.76 5.32
N SER A 370 22.38 30.77 5.19
CA SER A 370 20.97 30.63 5.57
C SER A 370 20.13 29.84 4.57
N ALA A 371 20.39 29.98 3.27
CA ALA A 371 19.86 29.11 2.22
C ALA A 371 20.41 27.68 2.39
N GLY A 372 21.71 27.55 2.71
CA GLY A 372 22.36 26.27 3.00
C GLY A 372 21.71 25.51 4.15
N GLN A 373 21.28 26.20 5.23
CA GLN A 373 20.50 25.57 6.30
C GLN A 373 19.15 24.99 5.81
N VAL A 374 18.49 25.61 4.83
CA VAL A 374 17.25 25.09 4.23
C VAL A 374 17.55 23.88 3.35
N MET A 375 18.56 24.01 2.49
CA MET A 375 19.05 22.98 1.57
C MET A 375 19.42 21.68 2.29
N VAL A 376 20.10 21.78 3.43
CA VAL A 376 20.37 20.65 4.35
C VAL A 376 19.09 19.90 4.73
N LYS A 377 18.00 20.61 5.07
CA LYS A 377 16.72 19.97 5.41
C LYS A 377 16.06 19.32 4.19
N VAL A 378 16.19 19.90 3.00
CA VAL A 378 15.70 19.29 1.75
C VAL A 378 16.44 17.98 1.47
N TYR A 379 17.77 17.94 1.62
CA TYR A 379 18.54 16.70 1.46
C TYR A 379 18.25 15.65 2.52
N GLN A 380 18.07 16.04 3.78
CA GLN A 380 17.62 15.15 4.85
C GLN A 380 16.22 14.58 4.55
N ALA A 381 15.31 15.38 3.98
CA ALA A 381 13.99 14.92 3.54
C ALA A 381 14.02 14.06 2.25
N LEU A 382 15.03 14.22 1.39
CA LEU A 382 15.33 13.33 0.27
C LEU A 382 15.92 11.99 0.74
N GLY A 383 16.50 11.94 1.94
CA GLY A 383 17.02 10.73 2.59
C GLY A 383 18.55 10.67 2.65
N PHE A 384 19.23 11.77 2.37
CA PHE A 384 20.69 11.86 2.41
C PHE A 384 21.18 12.36 3.77
N LYS A 385 22.38 11.95 4.18
CA LYS A 385 23.07 12.59 5.32
C LYS A 385 23.65 13.90 4.81
N ALA A 386 23.16 15.03 5.30
CA ALA A 386 23.62 16.37 4.88
C ALA A 386 23.89 17.27 6.09
N LYS A 387 24.92 18.13 5.99
CA LYS A 387 25.29 19.15 6.98
C LYS A 387 25.78 20.43 6.28
N LEU A 388 25.53 21.57 6.89
CA LEU A 388 26.14 22.85 6.49
C LEU A 388 27.56 22.92 7.04
N ARG A 389 28.48 23.57 6.31
CA ARG A 389 29.86 23.78 6.76
C ARG A 389 30.44 25.08 6.18
N SER A 390 31.38 25.68 6.90
CA SER A 390 32.24 26.72 6.31
C SER A 390 33.18 26.09 5.29
N ALA A 391 33.44 26.82 4.21
CA ALA A 391 34.16 26.38 3.03
C ALA A 391 35.31 27.33 2.64
N ILE A 392 35.61 28.33 3.49
CA ILE A 392 36.67 29.36 3.35
C ILE A 392 38.11 28.82 3.25
N HIS A 393 38.29 27.51 3.47
CA HIS A 393 39.58 26.82 3.41
C HIS A 393 39.53 25.59 2.48
N ASP A 394 38.56 25.54 1.56
CA ASP A 394 38.44 24.46 0.58
C ASP A 394 39.50 24.60 -0.52
N ASN A 395 40.05 23.45 -0.95
CA ASN A 395 40.99 23.39 -2.07
C ASN A 395 40.35 23.98 -3.35
N PRO A 396 40.95 25.01 -3.99
CA PRO A 396 40.39 25.67 -5.18
C PRO A 396 40.05 24.72 -6.34
N LYS A 397 40.74 23.57 -6.47
CA LYS A 397 40.44 22.56 -7.50
C LYS A 397 39.03 21.97 -7.43
N ARG A 398 38.32 22.17 -6.30
CA ARG A 398 36.95 21.70 -6.06
C ARG A 398 35.88 22.65 -6.61
N TYR A 399 36.27 23.72 -7.29
CA TYR A 399 35.37 24.73 -7.83
C TYR A 399 35.61 24.98 -9.32
N PRO A 400 34.58 25.40 -10.08
CA PRO A 400 34.75 25.79 -11.48
C PRO A 400 35.74 26.95 -11.60
N GLN A 401 36.46 27.00 -12.74
CA GLN A 401 37.37 28.11 -13.02
C GLN A 401 36.61 29.45 -12.98
N ASN A 402 37.24 30.47 -12.40
CA ASN A 402 36.69 31.81 -12.19
C ASN A 402 35.51 31.91 -11.19
N MET A 403 35.25 30.89 -10.37
CA MET A 403 34.32 31.04 -9.24
C MET A 403 34.86 32.04 -8.21
N ILE A 404 34.10 33.11 -7.96
CA ILE A 404 34.42 34.14 -6.96
C ILE A 404 33.79 33.75 -5.62
N MET A 405 34.56 33.83 -4.53
CA MET A 405 34.08 33.59 -3.16
C MET A 405 34.22 34.83 -2.29
N GLY A 406 33.21 35.11 -1.47
CA GLY A 406 33.30 36.09 -0.38
C GLY A 406 34.09 35.54 0.82
N SER A 407 34.43 36.43 1.76
CA SER A 407 35.18 36.09 2.99
C SER A 407 34.55 34.95 3.81
N ASP A 408 33.22 34.89 3.83
CA ASP A 408 32.42 33.98 4.65
C ASP A 408 31.59 33.04 3.77
N HIS A 409 32.27 32.17 3.02
CA HIS A 409 31.61 31.18 2.17
C HIS A 409 31.25 29.88 2.93
N TYR A 410 30.02 29.39 2.71
CA TYR A 410 29.46 28.17 3.28
C TYR A 410 28.86 27.30 2.18
N ASN A 411 29.14 25.99 2.21
CA ASN A 411 28.55 25.01 1.31
C ASN A 411 27.95 23.81 2.08
N VAL A 412 27.17 22.98 1.38
CA VAL A 412 26.48 21.83 1.98
C VAL A 412 27.20 20.54 1.61
N GLU A 413 27.71 19.83 2.63
CA GLU A 413 28.25 18.48 2.48
C GLU A 413 27.11 17.47 2.51
N VAL A 414 27.08 16.54 1.54
CA VAL A 414 26.07 15.49 1.40
C VAL A 414 26.72 14.14 1.14
N VAL A 415 26.31 13.10 1.86
CA VAL A 415 26.75 11.71 1.62
C VAL A 415 25.66 10.95 0.87
N VAL A 416 26.02 10.43 -0.32
CA VAL A 416 25.16 9.62 -1.19
C VAL A 416 25.90 8.34 -1.56
N ASN A 417 25.29 7.18 -1.29
CA ASN A 417 25.84 5.84 -1.55
C ASN A 417 27.24 5.55 -0.95
N GLY A 418 27.75 6.41 -0.05
CA GLY A 418 29.11 6.32 0.53
C GLY A 418 30.04 7.43 0.04
N SER A 419 29.85 7.89 -1.19
CA SER A 419 30.52 9.07 -1.76
C SER A 419 30.08 10.35 -1.04
N THR A 420 30.99 11.31 -0.90
CA THR A 420 30.75 12.61 -0.27
C THR A 420 30.86 13.72 -1.31
N TYR A 421 29.80 14.52 -1.42
CA TYR A 421 29.64 15.59 -2.39
C TYR A 421 29.43 16.93 -1.68
N TYR A 422 29.74 18.01 -2.38
CA TYR A 422 29.58 19.38 -1.88
C TYR A 422 28.87 20.21 -2.95
N LEU A 423 27.86 20.98 -2.53
CA LEU A 423 27.05 21.84 -3.39
C LEU A 423 26.77 23.19 -2.73
N ASP A 424 26.53 24.18 -3.59
CA ASP A 424 26.27 25.56 -3.18
C ASP A 424 24.79 25.87 -2.96
N ALA A 425 24.54 26.84 -2.08
CA ALA A 425 23.22 27.40 -1.80
C ALA A 425 23.17 28.92 -2.05
N SER A 426 24.26 29.53 -2.51
CA SER A 426 24.44 30.99 -2.63
C SER A 426 23.45 31.60 -3.64
N PRO A 427 22.45 32.38 -3.19
CA PRO A 427 21.49 33.01 -4.10
C PRO A 427 22.17 34.01 -5.03
N GLU A 428 21.70 34.12 -6.27
CA GLU A 428 22.24 35.00 -7.33
C GLU A 428 23.73 34.74 -7.69
N ALA A 429 24.28 33.56 -7.35
CA ALA A 429 25.65 33.18 -7.71
C ALA A 429 25.81 32.73 -9.19
N HIS A 430 24.70 32.51 -9.91
CA HIS A 430 24.65 32.11 -11.34
C HIS A 430 25.51 30.90 -11.75
N LEU A 431 25.94 30.11 -10.77
CA LEU A 431 26.87 28.99 -10.92
C LEU A 431 26.47 27.90 -9.93
N VAL A 432 26.32 26.67 -10.43
CA VAL A 432 26.00 25.49 -9.63
C VAL A 432 26.96 24.38 -9.98
N TYR A 433 27.53 23.76 -8.96
CA TYR A 433 28.48 22.65 -9.10
C TYR A 433 28.11 21.48 -8.18
N LEU A 434 28.58 20.30 -8.58
CA LEU A 434 28.67 19.10 -7.76
C LEU A 434 30.17 18.77 -7.66
N SER A 435 30.78 18.93 -6.49
CA SER A 435 32.21 18.61 -6.31
C SER A 435 32.46 17.47 -5.33
N SER A 436 33.54 16.73 -5.59
CA SER A 436 34.12 15.74 -4.67
C SER A 436 34.96 16.46 -3.60
N LYS A 437 35.79 15.71 -2.84
CA LYS A 437 36.84 16.31 -1.98
C LYS A 437 38.06 16.83 -2.75
N THR A 438 38.15 16.59 -4.05
CA THR A 438 39.37 16.80 -4.86
C THR A 438 39.13 17.59 -6.14
N GLU A 439 37.98 17.42 -6.79
CA GLU A 439 37.64 18.06 -8.07
C GLU A 439 36.16 18.46 -8.18
N VAL A 440 35.83 19.22 -9.23
CA VAL A 440 34.45 19.37 -9.72
C VAL A 440 34.07 18.15 -10.55
N LEU A 441 32.88 17.59 -10.34
CA LEU A 441 32.34 16.45 -11.08
C LEU A 441 31.36 16.90 -12.18
N GLU A 442 30.50 17.87 -11.86
CA GLU A 442 29.66 18.58 -12.83
C GLU A 442 29.54 20.07 -12.46
N ALA A 443 29.44 20.94 -13.47
CA ALA A 443 29.17 22.36 -13.29
C ALA A 443 28.21 22.91 -14.36
N TYR A 444 27.38 23.88 -13.95
CA TYR A 444 26.36 24.53 -14.75
C TYR A 444 26.28 26.04 -14.44
N THR A 445 25.98 26.86 -15.44
CA THR A 445 25.73 28.31 -15.27
C THR A 445 24.47 28.75 -16.03
N ASP A 446 23.82 29.82 -15.57
CA ASP A 446 22.71 30.48 -16.26
C ASP A 446 23.01 31.95 -16.63
N LEU A 447 24.28 32.40 -16.51
CA LEU A 447 24.75 33.77 -16.81
C LEU A 447 24.32 34.33 -18.18
N MET A 448 24.05 33.46 -19.16
CA MET A 448 23.62 33.83 -20.52
C MET A 448 22.09 34.05 -20.64
N GLY A 449 21.32 33.95 -19.55
CA GLY A 449 19.86 34.13 -19.53
C GLY A 449 19.05 33.00 -20.18
N ASN A 450 19.66 32.20 -21.06
CA ASN A 450 19.05 31.10 -21.82
C ASN A 450 18.89 29.79 -21.01
N GLY A 451 19.03 29.84 -19.68
CA GLY A 451 18.91 28.70 -18.77
C GLY A 451 20.23 27.93 -18.52
N TRP A 452 20.13 26.95 -17.63
CA TRP A 452 21.27 26.22 -17.06
C TRP A 452 22.05 25.37 -18.07
N THR A 453 23.16 25.92 -18.55
CA THR A 453 24.09 25.29 -19.51
C THR A 453 25.23 24.58 -18.78
N ARG A 454 25.64 23.39 -19.22
CA ARG A 454 26.80 22.65 -18.66
C ARG A 454 28.10 23.34 -19.12
N ILE A 455 29.06 23.52 -18.21
CA ILE A 455 30.34 24.22 -18.48
C ILE A 455 31.57 23.35 -18.14
N GLN A 456 31.36 22.04 -18.12
CA GLN A 456 32.32 20.97 -17.88
C GLN A 456 31.88 19.76 -18.71
#